data_AF-A0A2K3NJN0-F1
#
_entry.id   AF-A0A2K3NJN0-F1
#
_cell.length_a   1.000
_cell.length_b   1.000
_cell.length_c   1.000
_cell.angle_alpha   90.00
_cell.angle_beta   90.00
_cell.angle_gamma   90.00
#
_symmetry.space_group_name_H-M   'P 1'
#
loop_
_entity.id
_entity.type
_entity.pdbx_description
1 polymer ?
#
loop_
_entity_poly.entity_id
_entity_poly.type
_entity_poly.pdbx_seq_one_letter_code
_entity_poly.pdbx_strand_id
1 'polypeptide(L)'
;GKEESVKWRALTEEHARDSFENLLFSVCRFRELTGTYPQNITVVSYDFKEDRFANLHRSAIGFPESRFFYAGTPATSNSKEAALKGEELVRTQFSRDPYGCRGSLYHKKLKRDPFHRSIPYPNGCPEIESLFRYCGPTPYPGALPWA
;
A
#
# COMPACT_ATOMS: atom_id res chain seq x y z
N GLY A 1 -26.57 -12.18 10.78
CA GLY A 1 -26.87 -10.72 10.59
C GLY A 1 -25.86 -10.05 9.65
N LYS A 2 -25.99 -8.75 9.34
CA LYS A 2 -25.01 -8.02 8.49
C LYS A 2 -23.57 -8.13 9.02
N GLU A 3 -23.38 -8.15 10.34
CA GLU A 3 -22.07 -8.31 11.00
C GLU A 3 -21.39 -9.65 10.70
N GLU A 4 -22.10 -10.77 10.78
CA GLU A 4 -21.54 -12.09 10.42
C GLU A 4 -21.11 -12.14 8.95
N SER A 5 -21.89 -11.53 8.05
CA SER A 5 -21.55 -11.46 6.62
C SER A 5 -20.27 -10.66 6.35
N VAL A 6 -19.99 -9.62 7.14
CA VAL A 6 -18.76 -8.83 7.03
C VAL A 6 -17.58 -9.63 7.57
N LYS A 7 -17.73 -10.27 8.74
CA LYS A 7 -16.66 -11.07 9.37
C LYS A 7 -16.06 -12.11 8.43
N TRP A 8 -16.90 -12.84 7.69
CA TRP A 8 -16.43 -13.90 6.78
C TRP A 8 -15.73 -13.40 5.51
N ARG A 9 -15.86 -12.10 5.20
CA ARG A 9 -15.23 -11.47 4.02
C ARG A 9 -14.15 -10.46 4.39
N ALA A 10 -13.87 -10.31 5.68
CA ALA A 10 -12.80 -9.47 6.21
C ALA A 10 -11.59 -10.35 6.51
N LEU A 11 -10.49 -10.09 5.81
CA LEU A 11 -9.27 -10.88 5.87
C LEU A 11 -8.09 -9.93 6.06
N THR A 12 -7.09 -10.34 6.81
CA THR A 12 -5.92 -9.50 7.09
C THR A 12 -4.73 -9.86 6.18
N GLU A 13 -3.96 -8.82 5.89
CA GLU A 13 -2.62 -8.88 5.32
C GLU A 13 -1.66 -8.52 6.47
N GLU A 14 -0.74 -9.42 6.82
CA GLU A 14 0.08 -9.34 8.04
C GLU A 14 1.59 -9.22 7.75
N HIS A 15 1.98 -9.05 6.48
CA HIS A 15 3.39 -9.08 6.04
C HIS A 15 3.92 -7.72 5.60
N ALA A 16 3.06 -6.73 5.36
CA ALA A 16 3.47 -5.40 4.95
C ALA A 16 4.29 -4.68 6.03
N ARG A 17 5.45 -4.15 5.62
CA ARG A 17 6.42 -3.46 6.51
C ARG A 17 6.38 -1.95 6.35
N ASP A 18 5.70 -1.44 5.33
CA ASP A 18 5.49 -0.01 5.12
C ASP A 18 4.13 0.27 4.46
N SER A 19 3.83 1.55 4.27
CA SER A 19 2.56 2.00 3.68
C SER A 19 2.40 1.63 2.20
N PHE A 20 3.49 1.44 1.46
CA PHE A 20 3.43 1.03 0.06
C PHE A 20 3.07 -0.46 -0.01
N GLU A 21 3.72 -1.29 0.80
CA GLU A 21 3.41 -2.72 0.93
C GLU A 21 1.98 -2.93 1.45
N ASN A 22 1.48 -2.10 2.38
CA ASN A 22 0.09 -2.17 2.82
C ASN A 22 -0.88 -2.12 1.63
N LEU A 23 -0.60 -1.31 0.60
CA LEU A 23 -1.43 -1.23 -0.59
C LEU A 23 -1.17 -2.42 -1.53
N LEU A 24 0.07 -2.63 -1.95
CA LEU A 24 0.44 -3.64 -2.95
C LEU A 24 0.12 -5.07 -2.46
N PHE A 25 0.43 -5.37 -1.20
CA PHE A 25 0.22 -6.71 -0.63
C PHE A 25 -1.28 -6.96 -0.45
N SER A 26 -2.06 -5.96 -0.05
CA SER A 26 -3.52 -6.10 0.05
C SER A 26 -4.17 -6.39 -1.31
N VAL A 27 -3.70 -5.75 -2.39
CA VAL A 27 -4.17 -6.05 -3.76
C VAL A 27 -3.87 -7.50 -4.12
N CYS A 28 -2.67 -7.97 -3.81
CA CYS A 28 -2.29 -9.35 -4.09
C CYS A 28 -3.07 -10.35 -3.23
N ARG A 29 -3.22 -10.07 -1.93
CA ARG A 29 -4.00 -10.88 -1.00
C ARG A 29 -5.46 -11.00 -1.45
N PHE A 30 -6.06 -9.91 -1.92
CA PHE A 30 -7.41 -9.93 -2.49
C PHE A 30 -7.51 -10.88 -3.69
N ARG A 31 -6.55 -10.82 -4.62
CA ARG A 31 -6.49 -11.76 -5.76
C ARG A 31 -6.40 -13.19 -5.25
N GLU A 32 -5.45 -13.50 -4.37
CA GLU A 32 -5.24 -14.85 -3.83
C GLU A 32 -6.55 -15.46 -3.29
N LEU A 33 -7.36 -14.65 -2.61
CA LEU A 33 -8.59 -15.10 -1.95
C LEU A 33 -9.83 -15.14 -2.86
N THR A 34 -9.88 -14.29 -3.88
CA THR A 34 -11.09 -14.12 -4.72
C THR A 34 -10.92 -14.61 -6.16
N GLY A 35 -9.68 -14.92 -6.57
CA GLY A 35 -9.32 -15.28 -7.94
C GLY A 35 -9.26 -14.11 -8.92
N THR A 36 -9.60 -12.88 -8.50
CA THR A 36 -9.61 -11.68 -9.37
C THR A 36 -9.01 -10.46 -8.67
N TYR A 37 -8.53 -9.49 -9.43
CA TYR A 37 -8.02 -8.24 -8.85
C TYR A 37 -9.16 -7.29 -8.44
N PRO A 38 -8.96 -6.42 -7.44
CA PRO A 38 -10.01 -5.55 -6.94
C PRO A 38 -10.46 -4.54 -8.01
N GLN A 39 -11.78 -4.40 -8.15
CA GLN A 39 -12.37 -3.37 -9.01
C GLN A 39 -12.33 -1.99 -8.35
N ASN A 40 -12.37 -1.89 -7.03
CA ASN A 40 -12.23 -0.63 -6.31
C ASN A 40 -11.32 -0.83 -5.10
N ILE A 41 -10.59 0.21 -4.72
CA ILE A 41 -9.79 0.25 -3.49
C ILE A 41 -10.27 1.43 -2.66
N THR A 42 -10.57 1.19 -1.38
CA THR A 42 -10.84 2.27 -0.41
C THR A 42 -9.82 2.15 0.72
N VAL A 43 -9.02 3.19 0.90
CA VAL A 43 -8.08 3.28 2.03
C VAL A 43 -8.75 4.02 3.17
N VAL A 44 -8.79 3.41 4.35
CA VAL A 44 -9.29 4.04 5.57
C VAL A 44 -8.08 4.30 6.49
N SER A 45 -7.72 5.56 6.70
CA SER A 45 -6.60 5.93 7.58
C SER A 45 -6.70 7.40 8.01
N TYR A 46 -5.66 7.93 8.65
CA TYR A 46 -5.65 9.33 9.05
C TYR A 46 -5.65 10.27 7.84
N ASP A 47 -6.40 11.36 7.92
CA ASP A 47 -6.56 12.40 6.89
C ASP A 47 -5.23 12.86 6.28
N PHE A 48 -4.23 13.14 7.10
CA PHE A 48 -2.93 13.63 6.63
C PHE A 48 -2.20 12.69 5.68
N LYS A 49 -2.53 11.39 5.64
CA LYS A 49 -1.86 10.41 4.76
C LYS A 49 -2.48 10.31 3.37
N GLU A 50 -3.62 10.97 3.12
CA GLU A 50 -4.40 10.85 1.89
C GLU A 50 -3.54 11.06 0.64
N ASP A 51 -2.82 12.19 0.56
CA ASP A 51 -1.97 12.52 -0.59
C ASP A 51 -0.94 11.43 -0.89
N ARG A 52 -0.31 10.84 0.12
CA ARG A 52 0.68 9.78 -0.09
C ARG A 52 0.03 8.54 -0.68
N PHE A 53 -1.15 8.15 -0.21
CA PHE A 53 -1.84 6.97 -0.75
C PHE A 53 -2.45 7.23 -2.13
N ALA A 54 -3.20 8.30 -2.27
CA ALA A 54 -3.95 8.63 -3.48
C ALA A 54 -3.04 9.10 -4.63
N ASN A 55 -1.95 9.81 -4.36
CA ASN A 55 -1.13 10.40 -5.43
C ASN A 55 0.22 9.70 -5.63
N LEU A 56 0.81 9.09 -4.59
CA LEU A 56 2.08 8.38 -4.72
C LEU A 56 1.89 6.86 -4.83
N HIS A 57 1.35 6.21 -3.81
CA HIS A 57 1.26 4.74 -3.78
C HIS A 57 0.35 4.19 -4.87
N ARG A 58 -0.86 4.76 -5.02
CA ARG A 58 -1.79 4.40 -6.11
C ARG A 58 -1.11 4.55 -7.47
N SER A 59 -0.42 5.67 -7.71
CA SER A 59 0.25 5.93 -8.99
C SER A 59 1.42 4.97 -9.23
N ALA A 60 2.18 4.62 -8.19
CA ALA A 60 3.32 3.71 -8.28
C ALA A 60 2.87 2.29 -8.70
N ILE A 61 1.69 1.86 -8.25
CA ILE A 61 1.06 0.60 -8.68
C ILE A 61 0.13 0.78 -9.90
N GLY A 62 0.09 1.95 -10.55
CA GLY A 62 -0.73 2.18 -11.73
C GLY A 62 -2.24 1.95 -11.53
N PHE A 63 -2.77 2.07 -10.32
CA PHE A 63 -4.20 1.86 -10.07
C PHE A 63 -5.00 3.10 -10.50
N PRO A 64 -6.14 2.95 -11.21
CA PRO A 64 -6.86 4.10 -11.75
C PRO A 64 -7.50 4.96 -10.66
N GLU A 65 -7.38 6.27 -10.82
CA GLU A 65 -7.91 7.28 -9.89
C GLU A 65 -9.42 7.16 -9.70
N SER A 66 -10.19 6.92 -10.78
CA SER A 66 -11.65 6.78 -10.73
C SER A 66 -12.16 5.61 -9.89
N ARG A 67 -11.28 4.67 -9.52
CA ARG A 67 -11.61 3.47 -8.73
C ARG A 67 -10.87 3.43 -7.39
N PHE A 68 -10.17 4.51 -7.03
CA PHE A 68 -9.41 4.63 -5.79
C PHE A 68 -10.02 5.70 -4.89
N PHE A 69 -10.43 5.30 -3.69
CA PHE A 69 -11.10 6.15 -2.73
C PHE A 69 -10.29 6.22 -1.43
N TYR A 70 -10.44 7.33 -0.71
CA TYR A 70 -9.82 7.54 0.58
C TYR A 70 -10.86 8.01 1.60
N ALA A 71 -10.87 7.40 2.78
CA ALA A 71 -11.69 7.78 3.91
C ALA A 71 -10.78 8.19 5.07
N GLY A 72 -10.61 9.51 5.22
CA GLY A 72 -9.77 10.11 6.25
C GLY A 72 -10.46 10.17 7.61
N THR A 73 -9.72 9.82 8.66
CA THR A 73 -10.09 10.10 10.06
C THR A 73 -9.18 11.20 10.61
N PRO A 74 -9.71 12.16 11.40
CA PRO A 74 -8.89 13.23 11.94
C PRO A 74 -7.85 12.70 12.93
N ALA A 75 -6.64 13.23 12.87
CA ALA A 75 -5.62 12.99 13.88
C ALA A 75 -6.08 13.52 15.27
N THR A 76 -5.64 12.87 16.35
CA THR A 76 -5.87 13.37 17.70
C THR A 76 -5.09 14.67 17.95
N SER A 77 -5.66 15.59 18.74
CA SER A 77 -5.17 16.96 18.92
C SER A 77 -3.72 17.06 19.38
N ASN A 78 -3.27 16.13 20.24
CA ASN A 78 -1.99 16.26 20.94
C ASN A 78 -0.76 15.89 20.09
N SER A 79 -0.97 15.36 18.88
CA SER A 79 0.12 14.92 17.99
C SER A 79 -0.02 15.42 16.55
N LYS A 80 -1.05 16.24 16.25
CA LYS A 80 -1.39 16.64 14.88
C LYS A 80 -0.22 17.31 14.15
N GLU A 81 0.47 18.26 14.77
CA GLU A 81 1.57 18.98 14.11
C GLU A 81 2.78 18.07 13.83
N ALA A 82 3.17 17.25 14.80
CA ALA A 82 4.26 16.29 14.62
C ALA A 82 3.91 15.23 13.57
N ALA A 83 2.65 14.79 13.51
CA ALA A 83 2.17 13.86 12.51
C ALA A 83 2.23 14.46 11.09
N LEU A 84 1.81 15.72 10.92
CA LEU A 84 1.89 16.43 9.64
C LEU A 84 3.33 16.61 9.15
N LYS A 85 4.25 17.03 10.03
CA LYS A 85 5.68 17.14 9.71
C LYS A 85 6.29 15.79 9.35
N GLY A 86 5.98 14.76 10.14
CA GLY A 86 6.43 13.39 9.87
C GLY A 86 5.91 12.86 8.53
N GLU A 87 4.66 13.17 8.21
CA GLU A 87 4.02 12.79 6.95
C GLU A 87 4.68 13.47 5.75
N GLU A 88 4.93 14.78 5.82
CA GLU A 88 5.59 15.54 4.76
C GLU A 88 6.97 14.95 4.41
N LEU A 89 7.74 14.58 5.43
CA LEU A 89 9.04 13.91 5.26
C LEU A 89 8.88 12.57 4.54
N VAL A 90 7.93 11.74 4.95
CA VAL A 90 7.72 10.43 4.33
C VAL A 90 7.17 10.56 2.90
N ARG A 91 6.27 11.51 2.64
CA ARG A 91 5.77 11.83 1.30
C ARG A 91 6.91 12.24 0.38
N THR A 92 7.82 13.08 0.86
CA THR A 92 9.03 13.48 0.10
C THR A 92 9.93 12.28 -0.20
N GLN A 93 10.07 11.34 0.75
CA GLN A 93 10.85 10.12 0.55
C GLN A 93 10.24 9.24 -0.55
N PHE A 94 8.93 8.97 -0.51
CA PHE A 94 8.25 8.18 -1.53
C PHE A 94 8.15 8.88 -2.89
N SER A 95 8.13 10.21 -2.93
CA SER A 95 8.19 10.93 -4.21
C SER A 95 9.51 10.69 -4.96
N ARG A 96 10.61 10.40 -4.25
CA ARG A 96 11.93 10.11 -4.82
C ARG A 96 12.19 8.61 -4.99
N ASP A 97 11.52 7.79 -4.20
CA ASP A 97 11.62 6.34 -4.17
C ASP A 97 10.22 5.73 -4.08
N PRO A 98 9.45 5.70 -5.19
CA PRO A 98 8.03 5.33 -5.19
C PRO A 98 7.75 3.91 -4.68
N TYR A 99 8.76 3.04 -4.73
CA TYR A 99 8.68 1.62 -4.36
C TYR A 99 9.36 1.32 -3.01
N GLY A 100 9.93 2.34 -2.35
CA GLY A 100 10.58 2.19 -1.05
C GLY A 100 11.81 1.25 -1.07
N CYS A 101 12.52 1.20 -2.20
CA CYS A 101 13.63 0.27 -2.41
C CYS A 101 15.00 0.82 -1.97
N ARG A 102 15.10 2.11 -1.62
CA ARG A 102 16.38 2.79 -1.38
C ARG A 102 16.37 3.63 -0.11
N GLY A 103 17.56 4.03 0.30
CA GLY A 103 17.78 5.01 1.37
C GLY A 103 17.03 4.68 2.66
N SER A 104 16.50 5.70 3.33
CA SER A 104 15.88 5.52 4.65
C SER A 104 14.62 4.63 4.65
N LEU A 105 13.87 4.57 3.54
CA LEU A 105 12.67 3.73 3.44
C LEU A 105 13.05 2.25 3.47
N TYR A 106 14.04 1.86 2.68
CA TYR A 106 14.56 0.50 2.66
C TYR A 106 15.14 0.07 4.02
N HIS A 107 15.93 0.92 4.66
CA HIS A 107 16.47 0.61 5.99
C HIS A 107 15.36 0.47 7.06
N LYS A 108 14.30 1.29 6.99
CA LYS A 108 13.13 1.13 7.87
C LYS A 108 12.42 -0.18 7.60
N LYS A 109 12.26 -0.58 6.33
CA LYS A 109 11.65 -1.84 5.90
C LYS A 109 12.38 -3.05 6.49
N LEU A 110 13.71 -3.07 6.39
CA LEU A 110 14.54 -4.15 6.96
C LEU A 110 14.39 -4.25 8.49
N LYS A 111 14.33 -3.11 9.21
CA LYS A 111 14.17 -3.10 10.68
C LYS A 111 12.77 -3.54 11.15
N ARG A 112 11.77 -3.53 10.28
CA ARG A 112 10.38 -3.87 10.60
C ARG A 112 10.05 -5.35 10.37
N ASP A 113 11.05 -6.17 10.08
CA ASP A 113 10.94 -7.63 10.02
C ASP A 113 11.74 -8.31 11.15
N PRO A 114 11.39 -8.07 12.44
CA PRO A 114 12.15 -8.58 13.57
C PRO A 114 12.15 -10.12 13.65
N PHE A 115 11.16 -10.77 13.05
CA PHE A 115 11.00 -12.22 13.08
C PHE A 115 11.46 -12.91 11.79
N HIS A 116 12.01 -12.15 10.83
CA HIS A 116 12.46 -12.67 9.52
C HIS A 116 11.40 -13.56 8.87
N ARG A 117 10.13 -13.11 8.89
CA ARG A 117 9.02 -13.92 8.35
C ARG A 117 9.19 -14.07 6.86
N SER A 118 8.98 -15.28 6.34
CA SER A 118 8.86 -15.46 4.90
C SER A 118 7.67 -14.66 4.38
N ILE A 119 7.91 -13.79 3.39
CA ILE A 119 6.87 -12.97 2.76
C ILE A 119 6.31 -13.78 1.59
N PRO A 120 5.00 -14.09 1.57
CA PRO A 120 4.42 -15.00 0.58
C PRO A 120 4.28 -14.37 -0.81
N TYR A 121 4.40 -13.05 -0.94
CA TYR A 121 4.22 -12.35 -2.20
C TYR A 121 5.52 -12.28 -3.01
N PRO A 122 5.46 -12.41 -4.36
CA PRO A 122 4.25 -12.42 -5.19
C PRO A 122 3.67 -13.80 -5.54
N ASN A 123 3.93 -14.87 -4.78
CA ASN A 123 3.59 -16.25 -5.20
C ASN A 123 2.08 -16.46 -5.52
N GLY A 124 1.17 -15.68 -4.92
CA GLY A 124 -0.27 -15.72 -5.21
C GLY A 124 -0.74 -14.82 -6.38
N CYS A 125 0.15 -14.04 -7.00
CA CYS A 125 -0.18 -12.99 -7.96
C CYS A 125 0.86 -12.92 -9.11
N PRO A 126 0.96 -13.98 -9.92
CA PRO A 126 1.95 -14.05 -10.99
C PRO A 126 1.79 -12.91 -12.01
N GLU A 127 0.58 -12.41 -12.21
CA GLU A 127 0.27 -11.36 -13.19
C GLU A 127 0.92 -10.00 -12.83
N ILE A 128 1.36 -9.82 -11.58
CA ILE A 128 2.03 -8.61 -11.10
C ILE A 128 3.41 -8.88 -10.48
N GLU A 129 3.99 -10.07 -10.69
CA GLU A 129 5.30 -10.45 -10.13
C GLU A 129 6.40 -9.43 -10.47
N SER A 130 6.38 -8.92 -11.69
CA SER A 130 7.32 -7.90 -12.18
C SER A 130 7.17 -6.55 -11.48
N LEU A 131 5.95 -6.16 -11.06
CA LEU A 131 5.72 -4.96 -10.26
C LEU A 131 6.39 -5.08 -8.87
N PHE A 132 6.36 -6.25 -8.25
CA PHE A 132 7.04 -6.48 -6.96
C PHE A 132 8.56 -6.37 -7.04
N ARG A 133 9.14 -6.62 -8.21
CA ARG A 133 10.59 -6.54 -8.45
C ARG A 133 11.03 -5.16 -8.96
N TYR A 134 10.08 -4.27 -9.25
CA TYR A 134 10.39 -2.98 -9.85
C TYR A 134 10.80 -1.96 -8.80
N CYS A 135 11.93 -1.29 -9.04
CA CYS A 135 12.54 -0.29 -8.15
C CYS A 135 13.08 0.91 -8.95
N GLY A 136 12.30 1.38 -9.92
CA GLY A 136 12.61 2.54 -10.76
C GLY A 136 12.12 3.87 -10.19
N PRO A 137 12.64 5.01 -10.69
CA PRO A 137 12.20 6.35 -10.27
C PRO A 137 10.90 6.80 -10.95
N THR A 138 10.46 6.11 -12.00
CA THR A 138 9.25 6.39 -12.78
C THR A 138 8.16 5.37 -12.44
N PRO A 139 6.89 5.62 -12.81
CA PRO A 139 5.85 4.60 -12.75
C PRO A 139 6.24 3.32 -13.50
N TYR A 140 5.75 2.18 -13.00
CA TYR A 140 5.99 0.87 -13.57
C TYR A 140 5.45 0.82 -15.02
N PRO A 141 6.28 0.47 -16.02
CA PRO A 141 5.89 0.56 -17.43
C PRO A 141 5.15 -0.67 -17.96
N GLY A 142 5.10 -1.76 -17.20
CA GLY A 142 4.47 -3.00 -17.65
C GLY A 142 2.94 -2.95 -17.55
N ALA A 143 2.28 -3.82 -18.32
CA ALA A 143 0.84 -4.01 -18.22
C ALA A 143 0.44 -4.51 -16.83
N LEU A 144 -0.67 -3.99 -16.31
CA LEU A 144 -1.23 -4.38 -15.02
C LEU A 144 -2.68 -4.82 -15.19
N PRO A 145 -3.18 -5.80 -14.42
CA PRO A 145 -4.52 -6.35 -14.59
C PRO A 145 -5.69 -5.38 -14.37
N TRP A 146 -5.41 -4.20 -13.80
CA TRP A 146 -6.37 -3.14 -13.50
C TRP A 146 -6.13 -1.87 -14.32
N ALA A 147 -5.09 -1.83 -15.15
CA ALA A 147 -4.77 -0.68 -15.99
C ALA A 147 -5.51 -0.75 -17.33
#